data_AF-A0A6J7AA04-F1
#
_entry.id   AF-A0A6J7AA04-F1
#
_cell.length_a   1.000
_cell.length_b   1.000
_cell.length_c   1.000
_cell.angle_alpha   90.00
_cell.angle_beta   90.00
_cell.angle_gamma   90.00
#
_symmetry.space_group_name_H-M   'P 1'
#
loop_
_entity.id
_entity.type
_entity.pdbx_description
1 polymer ?
#
loop_
_entity_poly.entity_id
_entity_poly.type
_entity_poly.pdbx_seq_one_letter_code
_entity_poly.pdbx_strand_id
1 'polypeptide(L)'
;MRVILSGRLKQRSYETKEGEKRTVFEVEVDEVGPSLRNATAKVTKAQRTGGTSGGFSAPAAADSFNEDPWAAASSSPAGGGWGTSSTTDEPPF
;
A
#
# COMPACT_ATOMS: atom_id res chain seq x y z
N MET A 1 -23.22 8.45 -5.25
CA MET A 1 -21.94 7.75 -4.96
C MET A 1 -20.81 8.74 -5.20
N ARG A 2 -19.84 8.85 -4.29
CA ARG A 2 -18.73 9.80 -4.42
C ARG A 2 -17.45 9.05 -4.74
N VAL A 3 -16.67 9.56 -5.68
CA VAL A 3 -15.40 8.99 -6.11
C VAL A 3 -14.32 10.06 -6.09
N ILE A 4 -13.08 9.63 -5.95
CA ILE A 4 -11.89 10.44 -6.14
C ILE A 4 -11.11 9.77 -7.27
N LEU A 5 -10.71 10.57 -8.24
CA LEU A 5 -9.89 10.14 -9.36
C LEU A 5 -8.69 11.06 -9.48
N SER A 6 -7.59 10.48 -9.93
CA SER A 6 -6.37 11.20 -10.31
C SER A 6 -6.08 10.85 -11.76
N GLY A 7 -5.70 11.84 -12.55
CA GLY A 7 -5.51 11.66 -13.99
C GLY A 7 -5.22 12.95 -14.73
N ARG A 8 -5.26 12.85 -16.06
CA ARG A 8 -4.91 13.94 -16.99
C ARG A 8 -6.13 14.37 -17.78
N LEU A 9 -6.32 15.68 -17.93
CA LEU A 9 -7.36 16.22 -18.79
C LEU A 9 -6.92 16.11 -20.26
N LYS A 10 -7.74 15.50 -21.10
CA LYS A 10 -7.55 15.42 -22.55
C LYS A 10 -8.67 16.17 -23.26
N GLN A 11 -8.29 16.96 -24.25
CA GLN A 11 -9.22 17.63 -25.16
C GLN A 11 -9.28 16.81 -26.45
N ARG A 12 -10.48 16.37 -26.84
CA ARG A 12 -10.72 15.71 -28.14
C ARG A 12 -11.66 16.57 -28.96
N SER A 13 -11.27 16.88 -30.19
CA SER A 13 -12.14 17.53 -31.16
C SER A 13 -12.62 16.49 -32.16
N TYR A 14 -13.94 16.40 -32.36
CA TYR A 14 -14.53 15.56 -33.39
C TYR A 14 -15.49 16.38 -34.25
N GLU A 15 -15.63 15.96 -35.50
CA GLU A 15 -16.55 16.56 -36.45
C GLU A 15 -17.85 15.76 -36.43
N THR A 16 -18.98 16.44 -36.22
CA THR A 16 -20.29 15.80 -36.37
C THR A 16 -20.56 15.52 -37.85
N LYS A 17 -21.51 14.64 -38.16
CA LYS A 17 -21.90 14.34 -39.56
C LYS A 17 -22.40 15.58 -40.33
N GLU A 18 -22.68 16.67 -39.61
CA GLU A 18 -23.13 17.96 -40.12
C GLU A 18 -21.98 18.98 -40.28
N GLY A 19 -20.73 18.57 -40.07
CA GLY A 19 -19.54 19.43 -40.22
C GLY A 19 -19.25 20.33 -39.01
N GLU A 20 -19.98 20.19 -37.90
CA GLU A 20 -19.77 21.00 -36.71
C GLU A 20 -18.59 20.42 -35.89
N LYS A 21 -17.53 21.22 -35.72
CA LYS A 21 -16.42 20.86 -34.84
C LYS A 21 -16.84 21.02 -33.39
N ARG A 22 -17.02 19.90 -32.70
CA ARG A 22 -17.27 19.87 -31.26
C ARG A 22 -16.01 19.51 -30.51
N THR A 23 -15.78 20.21 -29.41
CA THR A 23 -14.67 19.95 -28.49
C THR A 23 -15.22 19.36 -27.21
N VAL A 24 -14.67 18.23 -26.78
CA VAL A 24 -15.02 17.58 -25.52
C VAL A 24 -13.79 17.47 -24.64
N PHE A 25 -13.99 17.72 -23.36
CA PHE A 25 -13.00 17.51 -22.31
C PHE A 25 -13.27 16.17 -21.65
N GLU A 26 -12.25 15.31 -21.63
CA GLU A 26 -12.28 13.99 -21.01
C GLU A 26 -11.14 13.88 -20.00
N VAL A 27 -11.28 13.02 -19.00
CA VAL A 27 -10.20 12.72 -18.06
C VAL A 27 -9.68 11.32 -18.34
N GLU A 28 -8.40 11.23 -18.67
CA GLU A 28 -7.65 9.98 -18.69
C GLU A 28 -7.25 9.64 -17.25
N VAL A 29 -7.79 8.54 -16.73
CA VAL A 29 -7.68 8.20 -15.30
C VAL A 29 -6.47 7.31 -15.06
N ASP A 30 -5.57 7.76 -14.18
CA ASP A 30 -4.43 6.97 -13.71
C ASP A 30 -4.85 6.12 -12.49
N GLU A 31 -5.59 6.72 -11.56
CA GLU A 31 -6.07 6.07 -10.32
C GLU A 31 -7.51 6.49 -9.99
N VAL A 32 -8.29 5.56 -9.43
CA VAL A 32 -9.68 5.82 -8.99
C VAL A 32 -10.02 5.04 -7.73
N GLY A 33 -10.78 5.68 -6.83
CA GLY A 33 -11.28 5.04 -5.62
C GLY A 33 -12.59 5.61 -5.12
N PRO A 34 -13.35 4.84 -4.32
CA PRO A 34 -14.53 5.36 -3.63
C PRO A 34 -14.12 6.37 -2.56
N SER A 35 -14.89 7.45 -2.42
CA SER A 35 -14.66 8.42 -1.34
C SER A 35 -15.16 7.86 -0.01
N LEU A 36 -14.27 7.74 0.97
CA LEU A 36 -14.60 7.29 2.33
C LEU A 36 -15.10 8.41 3.25
N ARG A 37 -15.27 9.63 2.74
CA ARG A 37 -15.65 10.80 3.57
C ARG A 37 -16.95 10.57 4.34
N ASN A 38 -17.93 9.96 3.68
CA ASN A 38 -19.26 9.69 4.24
C ASN A 38 -19.67 8.21 4.01
N ALA A 39 -18.72 7.32 3.74
CA ALA A 39 -18.99 5.94 3.35
C ALA A 39 -17.86 4.99 3.76
N THR A 40 -18.15 3.70 3.85
CA THR A 40 -17.15 2.64 4.08
C THR A 40 -16.96 1.81 2.81
N ALA A 41 -15.78 1.20 2.64
CA ALA A 41 -15.49 0.29 1.55
C ALA A 41 -14.65 -0.89 2.05
N LYS A 42 -14.94 -2.10 1.56
CA LYS A 42 -14.13 -3.28 1.83
C LYS A 42 -13.06 -3.40 0.74
N VAL A 43 -11.79 -3.36 1.13
CA VAL A 43 -10.66 -3.51 0.20
C VAL A 43 -10.24 -4.98 0.15
N THR A 44 -10.17 -5.54 -1.06
CA THR A 44 -9.60 -6.87 -1.30
C THR A 44 -8.45 -6.70 -2.29
N LYS A 45 -7.25 -7.16 -1.91
CA LYS A 45 -6.09 -7.08 -2.80
C LYS A 45 -6.25 -8.07 -3.95
N ALA A 46 -6.13 -7.58 -5.19
CA ALA A 46 -6.12 -8.45 -6.36
C ALA A 46 -4.83 -9.30 -6.35
N GLN A 47 -4.97 -10.63 -6.42
CA GLN A 47 -3.86 -11.54 -6.67
C GLN A 47 -3.55 -11.50 -8.17
N ARG A 48 -2.32 -11.13 -8.55
CA ARG A 48 -1.89 -11.21 -9.95
C ARG A 48 -1.70 -12.68 -10.31
N THR A 49 -2.61 -13.26 -11.06
CA THR A 49 -2.47 -14.61 -11.63
C THR A 49 -1.40 -14.57 -12.72
N GLY A 50 -0.13 -14.79 -12.33
CA GLY A 50 1.00 -14.75 -13.27
C GLY A 50 2.37 -14.98 -12.64
N GLY A 51 2.46 -15.64 -11.48
CA GLY A 51 3.71 -15.94 -10.80
C GLY A 51 3.70 -17.34 -10.18
N THR A 52 3.73 -18.36 -11.01
CA THR A 52 4.13 -19.72 -10.60
C THR A 52 5.46 -20.03 -11.27
N SER A 53 6.55 -19.80 -10.54
CA SER A 53 7.86 -20.46 -10.68
C SER A 53 8.92 -19.56 -10.03
N GLY A 54 9.40 -19.98 -8.87
CA GLY A 54 10.43 -19.26 -8.12
C GLY A 54 10.36 -19.65 -6.66
N GLY A 55 10.55 -20.95 -6.38
CA GLY A 55 10.68 -21.44 -5.02
C GLY A 55 11.80 -20.70 -4.32
N PHE A 56 11.47 -20.03 -3.22
CA PHE A 56 12.46 -19.71 -2.20
C PHE A 56 12.79 -21.02 -1.47
N SER A 57 13.62 -21.85 -2.12
CA SER A 57 14.39 -22.86 -1.41
C SER A 57 15.35 -22.12 -0.49
N ALA A 58 15.12 -22.27 0.81
CA ALA A 58 16.06 -21.86 1.85
C ALA A 58 17.46 -22.42 1.55
N PRO A 59 18.51 -21.59 1.53
CA PRO A 59 19.86 -22.11 1.65
C PRO A 59 20.07 -22.51 3.11
N ALA A 60 20.22 -23.81 3.36
CA ALA A 60 20.87 -24.30 4.56
C ALA A 60 22.39 -24.03 4.42
N ALA A 61 22.88 -23.03 5.13
CA ALA A 61 24.29 -22.85 5.54
C ALA A 61 24.27 -21.71 6.58
N ALA A 62 24.37 -22.05 7.87
CA ALA A 62 25.63 -22.02 8.60
C ALA A 62 26.22 -20.59 8.70
N ASP A 63 26.14 -20.03 9.91
CA ASP A 63 27.03 -19.02 10.45
C ASP A 63 27.11 -17.65 9.77
N SER A 64 26.10 -16.79 9.98
CA SER A 64 26.23 -15.32 9.86
C SER A 64 25.10 -14.54 10.57
N PHE A 65 24.64 -14.98 11.75
CA PHE A 65 23.55 -14.30 12.50
C PHE A 65 24.04 -13.12 13.38
N ASN A 66 25.26 -12.62 13.18
CA ASN A 66 25.91 -11.74 14.16
C ASN A 66 26.23 -10.30 13.68
N GLU A 67 25.71 -9.86 12.53
CA GLU A 67 26.10 -8.55 11.97
C GLU A 67 24.93 -7.66 11.53
N ASP A 68 23.69 -7.95 11.93
CA ASP A 68 22.58 -7.00 11.75
C ASP A 68 22.38 -6.18 13.04
N PRO A 69 22.86 -4.92 13.10
CA PRO A 69 22.69 -4.05 14.27
C PRO A 69 21.23 -3.69 14.54
N TRP A 70 20.30 -4.01 13.63
CA TRP A 70 18.87 -3.78 13.82
C TRP A 70 18.13 -5.01 14.39
N ALA A 71 18.71 -6.22 14.28
CA ALA A 71 18.13 -7.46 14.81
C ALA A 71 18.40 -7.66 16.31
N ALA A 72 19.33 -6.91 16.91
CA ALA A 72 19.71 -7.05 18.32
C ALA A 72 18.62 -6.62 19.33
N ALA A 73 17.55 -5.95 18.89
CA ALA A 73 16.50 -5.46 19.79
C ALA A 73 15.42 -6.51 20.14
N SER A 74 15.46 -7.73 19.59
CA SER A 74 14.35 -8.69 19.71
C SER A 74 14.71 -10.09 20.20
N SER A 75 15.88 -10.31 20.82
CA SER A 75 16.22 -11.61 21.42
C SER A 75 16.52 -11.54 22.92
N SER A 76 15.47 -11.66 23.73
CA SER A 76 15.56 -12.30 25.05
C SER A 76 14.48 -13.37 25.13
N PRO A 77 14.84 -14.64 25.40
CA PRO A 77 13.89 -15.73 25.47
C PRO A 77 13.27 -15.82 26.87
N ALA A 78 12.11 -16.48 26.92
CA ALA A 78 11.42 -16.98 28.10
C ALA A 78 10.42 -16.04 28.80
N GLY A 79 9.14 -16.32 28.53
CA GLY A 79 8.24 -16.71 29.61
C GLY A 79 7.44 -15.60 30.31
N GLY A 80 6.17 -15.48 29.90
CA GLY A 80 5.04 -15.30 30.81
C GLY A 80 4.82 -13.94 31.47
N GLY A 81 3.54 -13.60 31.67
CA GLY A 81 3.11 -12.67 32.72
C GLY A 81 2.62 -11.32 32.23
N TRP A 82 1.30 -11.20 32.09
CA TRP A 82 0.61 -9.91 32.16
C TRP A 82 0.86 -9.27 33.54
N GLY A 83 1.39 -8.06 33.54
CA GLY A 83 1.32 -7.12 34.66
C GLY A 83 2.57 -7.04 35.53
N THR A 84 3.25 -5.90 35.48
CA THR A 84 3.71 -5.19 36.67
C THR A 84 4.30 -3.83 36.28
N SER A 85 3.66 -2.78 36.78
CA SER A 85 4.11 -1.39 36.73
C SER A 85 5.40 -1.24 37.54
N SER A 86 6.47 -0.74 36.93
CA SER A 86 7.63 -0.23 37.67
C SER A 86 8.02 1.14 37.11
N THR A 87 7.35 2.15 37.67
CA THR A 87 7.94 3.43 38.10
C THR A 87 9.42 3.62 37.73
N THR A 88 9.69 4.24 36.59
CA THR A 88 10.79 5.20 36.35
C THR A 88 10.47 5.86 34.99
N ASP A 89 9.36 6.60 34.98
CA ASP A 89 9.03 7.56 33.94
C ASP A 89 9.64 8.89 34.39
N GLU A 90 10.94 9.09 34.13
CA GLU A 90 11.58 10.40 34.28
C GLU A 90 12.46 10.64 33.06
N PRO A 91 12.01 11.49 32.11
CA PRO A 91 12.84 11.88 30.98
C PRO A 91 13.91 12.86 31.46
N PRO A 92 15.20 12.61 31.20
CA PRO A 92 16.21 13.63 31.38
C PRO A 92 16.06 14.68 30.27
N PHE A 93 16.00 15.94 30.68
CA PHE A 93 15.86 17.23 29.96
C PHE A 93 14.47 17.62 29.41
#